data_AF-A0A951C4S3-F1
#
_entry.id   AF-A0A951C4S3-F1
#
_cell.length_a   1.000
_cell.length_b   1.000
_cell.length_c   1.000
_cell.angle_alpha   90.00
_cell.angle_beta   90.00
_cell.angle_gamma   90.00
#
_symmetry.space_group_name_H-M   'P 1'
#
loop_
_entity.id
_entity.type
_entity.pdbx_description
1 polymer ?
#
loop_
_entity_poly.entity_id
_entity_poly.type
_entity_poly.pdbx_seq_one_letter_code
_entity_poly.pdbx_strand_id
1 'polypeptide(L)'
;MLNADVELKDLELKADPFKIGVAIKQVPGARAKLRKHLEDRLPRIYDLVNTEILQPARKWLAGEGYEDVLIIVDQLDRIPQKRLNDSGLTNHEQLFLNSADVLRALQCDMLYTIPIELAYSHCHGRLADIYGGAILTLPMITVSGAAGQAGVKRLIEIVRRRAEAASVAALADLCAPDALERVCLLSGGHPRSLFTLLRSAIDRSDGLPLQTQTIERAILQQASEFGKSLSEQQWTALKQVHSNRKPLTGDPASWMTFLRERYVYAYYDSENEGLWYDWNPLVGEVRRPAEVNLL
;
A
#
# COMPACT_ATOMS: atom_id res chain seq x y z
N MET A 1 5.26 6.34 48.56
CA MET A 1 3.97 5.72 48.98
C MET A 1 2.89 6.75 48.74
N LEU A 2 1.80 6.34 48.06
CA LEU A 2 0.55 7.09 47.75
C LEU A 2 0.78 8.29 46.80
N ASN A 3 0.20 8.46 45.61
CA ASN A 3 -1.02 7.97 44.96
C ASN A 3 -0.84 8.07 43.42
N ALA A 4 -0.75 6.96 42.70
CA ALA A 4 -0.94 6.93 41.24
C ALA A 4 -1.84 5.76 40.79
N ASP A 5 -2.52 5.13 41.75
CA ASP A 5 -3.48 4.03 41.55
C ASP A 5 -4.93 4.52 41.40
N VAL A 6 -5.13 5.83 41.25
CA VAL A 6 -6.46 6.43 41.10
C VAL A 6 -6.42 7.38 39.91
N GLU A 7 -6.61 6.85 38.70
CA GLU A 7 -7.18 7.58 37.54
C GLU A 7 -7.43 6.69 36.30
N LEU A 8 -7.65 5.38 36.49
CA LEU A 8 -8.20 4.50 35.44
C LEU A 8 -9.58 3.94 35.80
N LYS A 9 -10.13 4.32 36.96
CA LYS A 9 -11.45 3.85 37.44
C LYS A 9 -12.62 4.76 37.05
N ASP A 10 -12.37 5.98 36.58
CA ASP A 10 -13.42 6.94 36.21
C ASP A 10 -13.51 7.24 34.71
N LEU A 11 -12.94 6.39 33.85
CA LEU A 11 -13.37 6.38 32.45
C LEU A 11 -14.72 5.66 32.38
N GLU A 12 -15.77 6.39 32.75
CA GLU A 12 -17.14 6.01 32.42
C GLU A 12 -17.17 5.55 30.96
N LEU A 13 -17.76 4.38 30.72
CA LEU A 13 -18.02 3.74 29.43
C LEU A 13 -18.99 4.55 28.52
N LYS A 14 -18.99 5.88 28.66
CA LYS A 14 -19.62 6.88 27.80
C LYS A 14 -18.60 7.78 27.10
N ALA A 15 -17.31 7.60 27.35
CA ALA A 15 -16.26 8.39 26.72
C ALA A 15 -16.02 7.94 25.27
N ASP A 16 -16.23 8.87 24.34
CA ASP A 16 -15.89 8.80 22.92
C ASP A 16 -14.55 8.05 22.69
N PRO A 17 -14.53 6.96 21.88
CA PRO A 17 -13.33 6.19 21.56
C PRO A 17 -12.15 7.06 21.09
N PHE A 18 -12.43 8.20 20.46
CA PHE A 18 -11.42 9.18 20.06
C PHE A 18 -10.65 9.77 21.24
N LYS A 19 -11.34 10.10 22.35
CA LYS A 19 -10.72 10.68 23.54
C LYS A 19 -9.83 9.66 24.27
N ILE A 20 -10.24 8.39 24.28
CA ILE A 20 -9.46 7.28 24.82
C ILE A 20 -8.16 7.11 24.01
N GLY A 21 -8.26 7.12 22.68
CA GLY A 21 -7.10 7.01 21.79
C GLY A 21 -6.09 8.17 21.94
N VAL A 22 -6.57 9.39 22.22
CA VAL A 22 -5.72 10.56 22.48
C VAL A 22 -5.00 10.44 23.83
N ALA A 23 -5.71 10.03 24.89
CA ALA A 23 -5.12 9.88 26.22
C ALA A 23 -4.01 8.82 26.26
N ILE A 24 -4.21 7.68 25.59
CA ILE A 24 -3.22 6.59 25.53
C ILE A 24 -1.95 6.99 24.76
N LYS A 25 -2.04 7.92 23.79
CA LYS A 25 -0.87 8.42 23.03
C LYS A 25 0.06 9.30 23.88
N GLN A 26 -0.47 9.98 24.89
CA GLN A 26 0.27 11.01 25.64
C GLN A 26 1.06 10.46 26.85
N VAL A 27 0.82 9.21 27.27
CA VAL A 27 1.46 8.64 28.46
C VAL A 27 2.61 7.68 28.08
N PRO A 28 3.88 8.00 28.43
CA PRO A 28 5.01 7.10 28.21
C PRO A 28 4.80 5.76 28.94
N GLY A 29 4.93 4.65 28.21
CA GLY A 29 4.74 3.30 28.77
C GLY A 29 3.28 2.88 29.00
N ALA A 30 2.28 3.74 28.77
CA ALA A 30 0.87 3.35 28.86
C ALA A 30 0.50 2.25 27.88
N ARG A 31 1.05 2.28 26.65
CA ARG A 31 0.86 1.18 25.69
C ARG A 31 1.39 -0.16 26.21
N ALA A 32 2.53 -0.17 26.90
CA ALA A 32 3.10 -1.38 27.47
C ALA A 32 2.30 -1.89 28.68
N LYS A 33 1.86 -0.98 29.56
CA LYS A 33 0.98 -1.32 30.70
C LYS A 33 -0.40 -1.79 30.24
N LEU A 34 -1.00 -1.10 29.27
CA LEU A 34 -2.26 -1.48 28.64
C LEU A 34 -2.13 -2.83 27.96
N ARG A 35 -1.09 -3.04 27.15
CA ARG A 35 -0.80 -4.33 26.53
C ARG A 35 -0.72 -5.45 27.57
N LYS A 36 0.05 -5.25 28.64
CA LYS A 36 0.15 -6.24 29.73
C LYS A 36 -1.20 -6.53 30.42
N HIS A 37 -2.04 -5.50 30.59
CA HIS A 37 -3.38 -5.67 31.18
C HIS A 37 -4.40 -6.31 30.22
N LEU A 38 -4.22 -6.09 28.92
CA LEU A 38 -5.08 -6.64 27.88
C LEU A 38 -4.69 -8.08 27.55
N GLU A 39 -3.40 -8.43 27.53
CA GLU A 39 -2.90 -9.77 27.19
C GLU A 39 -3.58 -10.87 28.04
N ASP A 40 -3.75 -10.65 29.35
CA ASP A 40 -4.43 -11.59 30.25
C ASP A 40 -5.96 -11.66 30.04
N ARG A 41 -6.53 -10.73 29.27
CA ARG A 41 -7.98 -10.58 29.07
C ARG A 41 -8.41 -10.66 27.60
N LEU A 42 -7.47 -10.85 26.67
CA LEU A 42 -7.72 -10.86 25.23
C LEU A 42 -8.84 -11.84 24.85
N PRO A 43 -8.86 -13.12 25.30
CA PRO A 43 -9.96 -14.04 24.99
C PRO A 43 -11.32 -13.46 25.37
N ARG A 44 -11.40 -12.86 26.57
CA ARG A 44 -12.64 -12.28 27.11
C ARG A 44 -13.10 -11.04 26.35
N ILE A 45 -12.17 -10.30 25.75
CA ILE A 45 -12.48 -9.13 24.90
C ILE A 45 -13.07 -9.61 23.57
N TYR A 46 -12.46 -10.61 22.93
CA TYR A 46 -12.98 -11.14 21.67
C TYR A 46 -14.36 -11.76 21.85
N ASP A 47 -14.57 -12.53 22.92
CA ASP A 47 -15.88 -13.08 23.25
C ASP A 47 -16.92 -11.97 23.37
N LEU A 48 -16.60 -10.89 24.10
CA LEU A 48 -17.50 -9.74 24.26
C LEU A 48 -17.79 -9.04 22.93
N VAL A 49 -16.78 -8.83 22.07
CA VAL A 49 -17.00 -8.22 20.76
C VAL A 49 -17.87 -9.12 19.89
N ASN A 50 -17.62 -10.43 19.91
CA ASN A 50 -18.39 -11.40 19.15
C ASN A 50 -19.87 -11.45 19.60
N THR A 51 -20.14 -11.46 20.92
CA THR A 51 -21.51 -11.58 21.45
C THR A 51 -22.26 -10.26 21.51
N GLU A 52 -21.62 -9.19 21.97
CA GLU A 52 -22.31 -7.91 22.24
C GLU A 52 -22.31 -6.95 21.05
N ILE A 53 -21.42 -7.14 20.08
CA ILE A 53 -21.29 -6.24 18.92
C ILE A 53 -21.65 -6.98 17.63
N LEU A 54 -20.94 -8.05 17.28
CA LEU A 54 -21.10 -8.71 15.98
C LEU A 54 -22.44 -9.44 15.85
N GLN A 55 -22.90 -10.15 16.87
CA GLN A 55 -24.19 -10.84 16.81
C GLN A 55 -25.39 -9.88 16.66
N PRO A 56 -25.52 -8.77 17.42
CA PRO A 56 -26.55 -7.77 17.17
C PRO A 56 -26.42 -7.10 15.81
N ALA A 57 -25.19 -6.76 15.37
CA ALA A 57 -24.96 -6.15 14.06
C ALA A 57 -25.43 -7.06 12.91
N ARG A 58 -25.16 -8.36 12.97
CA ARG A 58 -25.64 -9.35 11.99
C ARG A 58 -27.17 -9.38 11.90
N LYS A 59 -27.86 -9.39 13.05
CA LYS A 59 -29.33 -9.37 13.08
C LYS A 59 -29.89 -8.12 12.41
N TRP A 60 -29.26 -6.98 12.64
CA TRP A 60 -29.63 -5.73 12.00
C TRP A 60 -29.34 -5.75 10.49
N LEU A 61 -28.15 -6.18 10.08
CA LEU A 61 -27.73 -6.28 8.68
C LEU A 61 -28.62 -7.20 7.85
N ALA A 62 -29.03 -8.33 8.41
CA ALA A 62 -29.97 -9.25 7.76
C ALA A 62 -31.33 -8.56 7.47
N GLY A 63 -31.76 -7.63 8.33
CA GLY A 63 -32.96 -6.82 8.09
C GLY A 63 -32.82 -5.82 6.93
N GLU A 64 -31.59 -5.38 6.66
CA GLU A 64 -31.23 -4.46 5.56
C GLU A 64 -30.86 -5.21 4.26
N GLY A 65 -30.86 -6.55 4.26
CA GLY A 65 -30.54 -7.38 3.10
C GLY A 65 -29.04 -7.61 2.86
N TYR A 66 -28.20 -7.38 3.85
CA TYR A 66 -26.77 -7.73 3.82
C TYR A 66 -26.51 -9.11 4.42
N GLU A 67 -25.50 -9.83 3.92
CA GLU A 67 -25.16 -11.19 4.37
C GLU A 67 -24.43 -11.19 5.73
N ASP A 68 -23.34 -10.43 5.87
CA ASP A 68 -22.53 -10.39 7.08
C ASP A 68 -21.65 -9.11 7.18
N VAL A 69 -20.86 -9.02 8.24
CA VAL A 69 -19.85 -7.99 8.50
C VAL A 69 -18.50 -8.39 7.89
N LEU A 70 -17.93 -7.49 7.08
CA LEU A 70 -16.53 -7.54 6.65
C LEU A 70 -15.74 -6.44 7.36
N ILE A 71 -14.68 -6.82 8.08
CA ILE A 71 -13.73 -5.87 8.68
C ILE A 71 -12.46 -5.82 7.83
N ILE A 72 -12.15 -4.63 7.32
CA ILE A 72 -10.92 -4.37 6.58
C ILE A 72 -9.92 -3.68 7.51
N VAL A 73 -8.79 -4.32 7.76
CA VAL A 73 -7.68 -3.75 8.55
C VAL A 73 -6.56 -3.33 7.61
N ASP A 74 -6.60 -2.05 7.26
CA ASP A 74 -5.62 -1.40 6.39
C ASP A 74 -4.34 -1.00 7.16
N GLN A 75 -3.27 -0.71 6.42
CA GLN A 75 -1.99 -0.16 6.87
C GLN A 75 -1.10 -1.09 7.71
N LEU A 76 -1.43 -2.38 7.83
CA LEU A 76 -0.52 -3.34 8.46
C LEU A 76 0.69 -3.66 7.56
N ASP A 77 0.56 -3.45 6.25
CA ASP A 77 1.65 -3.48 5.27
C ASP A 77 2.74 -2.43 5.53
N ARG A 78 2.42 -1.37 6.27
CA ARG A 78 3.34 -0.27 6.61
C ARG A 78 4.14 -0.49 7.88
N ILE A 79 3.93 -1.60 8.59
CA ILE A 79 4.67 -1.92 9.80
C ILE A 79 6.14 -2.19 9.41
N PRO A 80 7.13 -1.42 9.90
CA PRO A 80 8.52 -1.70 9.59
C PRO A 80 8.94 -3.05 10.16
N GLN A 81 9.68 -3.83 9.35
CA GLN A 81 10.18 -5.11 9.79
C GLN A 81 11.29 -4.92 10.84
N LYS A 82 11.22 -5.70 11.92
CA LYS A 82 12.21 -5.75 12.99
C LYS A 82 12.50 -7.20 13.33
N ARG A 83 13.78 -7.51 13.52
CA ARG A 83 14.20 -8.78 14.12
C ARG A 83 13.91 -8.73 15.61
N LEU A 84 13.27 -9.77 16.12
CA LEU A 84 12.90 -9.89 17.53
C LEU A 84 13.90 -10.73 18.33
N ASN A 85 14.68 -11.57 17.66
CA ASN A 85 15.67 -12.44 18.27
C ASN A 85 16.79 -12.82 17.29
N ASP A 86 17.80 -13.53 17.81
CA ASP A 86 18.97 -13.97 17.04
C ASP A 86 18.65 -15.09 16.05
N SER A 87 17.53 -15.82 16.25
CA SER A 87 17.09 -16.87 15.32
C SER A 87 16.44 -16.31 14.04
N GLY A 88 16.31 -14.98 13.93
CA GLY A 88 15.77 -14.32 12.75
C GLY A 88 14.25 -14.13 12.75
N LEU A 89 13.55 -14.44 13.85
CA LEU A 89 12.11 -14.19 13.96
C LEU A 89 11.84 -12.70 13.78
N THR A 90 10.90 -12.38 12.89
CA THR A 90 10.51 -11.00 12.62
C THR A 90 9.22 -10.63 13.35
N ASN A 91 9.01 -9.34 13.60
CA ASN A 91 7.72 -8.85 14.11
C ASN A 91 6.55 -9.14 13.16
N HIS A 92 6.80 -9.25 11.85
CA HIS A 92 5.80 -9.66 10.86
C HIS A 92 5.38 -11.10 11.09
N GLU A 93 6.34 -12.04 11.16
CA GLU A 93 6.04 -13.44 11.45
C GLU A 93 5.37 -13.61 12.82
N GLN A 94 5.83 -12.88 13.83
CA GLN A 94 5.22 -12.93 15.16
C GLN A 94 3.75 -12.50 15.13
N LEU A 95 3.41 -11.44 14.40
CA LEU A 95 2.04 -10.92 14.32
C LEU A 95 1.15 -11.82 13.47
N PHE A 96 1.58 -12.14 12.24
CA PHE A 96 0.73 -12.77 11.24
C PHE A 96 0.73 -14.30 11.31
N LEU A 97 1.76 -14.93 11.88
CA LEU A 97 1.84 -16.40 12.01
C LEU A 97 1.62 -16.81 13.46
N ASN A 98 2.49 -16.36 14.35
CA ASN A 98 2.49 -16.86 15.73
C ASN A 98 1.34 -16.31 16.57
N SER A 99 0.78 -15.16 16.18
CA SER A 99 -0.38 -14.54 16.82
C SER A 99 -1.63 -14.62 15.93
N ALA A 100 -1.65 -15.53 14.95
CA ALA A 100 -2.76 -15.63 14.01
C ALA A 100 -4.10 -15.96 14.69
N ASP A 101 -4.11 -16.70 15.79
CA ASP A 101 -5.33 -16.99 16.55
C ASP A 101 -5.98 -15.72 17.10
N VAL A 102 -5.15 -14.72 17.45
CA VAL A 102 -5.61 -13.41 17.93
C VAL A 102 -6.22 -12.61 16.77
N LEU A 103 -5.61 -12.65 15.59
CA LEU A 103 -6.16 -11.99 14.40
C LEU A 103 -7.45 -12.66 13.94
N ARG A 104 -7.53 -13.98 13.99
CA ARG A 104 -8.71 -14.77 13.59
C ARG A 104 -9.79 -14.91 14.68
N ALA A 105 -9.63 -14.25 15.83
CA ALA A 105 -10.53 -14.44 16.97
C ALA A 105 -11.92 -13.80 16.78
N LEU A 106 -12.04 -12.79 15.90
CA LEU A 106 -13.32 -12.17 15.58
C LEU A 106 -14.12 -13.08 14.66
N GLN A 107 -15.36 -13.36 15.03
CA GLN A 107 -16.27 -14.23 14.29
C GLN A 107 -16.94 -13.48 13.15
N CYS A 108 -16.16 -12.96 12.20
CA CYS A 108 -16.62 -12.30 10.97
C CYS A 108 -15.54 -12.38 9.88
N ASP A 109 -15.86 -11.96 8.66
CA ASP A 109 -14.87 -11.91 7.59
C ASP A 109 -13.85 -10.80 7.87
N MET A 110 -12.57 -11.14 7.73
CA MET A 110 -11.44 -10.23 8.00
C MET A 110 -10.58 -10.12 6.74
N LEU A 111 -10.34 -8.88 6.28
CA LEU A 111 -9.36 -8.59 5.24
C LEU A 111 -8.19 -7.82 5.84
N TYR A 112 -7.01 -8.45 5.84
CA TYR A 112 -5.77 -7.83 6.30
C TYR A 112 -4.91 -7.40 5.12
N THR A 113 -4.44 -6.16 5.17
CA THR A 113 -3.22 -5.80 4.44
C THR A 113 -2.03 -6.48 5.10
N ILE A 114 -1.04 -6.93 4.32
CA ILE A 114 0.17 -7.57 4.87
C ILE A 114 1.43 -6.95 4.26
N PRO A 115 2.56 -6.92 4.98
CA PRO A 115 3.83 -6.45 4.44
C PRO A 115 4.25 -7.24 3.21
N ILE A 116 4.80 -6.55 2.21
CA ILE A 116 5.25 -7.17 0.96
C ILE A 116 6.37 -8.19 1.22
N GLU A 117 7.22 -7.95 2.21
CA GLU A 117 8.26 -8.89 2.62
C GLU A 117 7.67 -10.24 3.04
N LEU A 118 6.53 -10.21 3.73
CA LEU A 118 5.86 -11.40 4.20
C LEU A 118 5.16 -12.13 3.04
N ALA A 119 4.49 -11.40 2.16
CA ALA A 119 3.81 -11.96 0.98
C ALA A 119 4.75 -12.71 0.02
N TYR A 120 5.99 -12.23 -0.12
CA TYR A 120 7.04 -12.80 -0.97
C TYR A 120 8.05 -13.67 -0.18
N SER A 121 7.80 -13.92 1.11
CA SER A 121 8.67 -14.78 1.93
C SER A 121 8.39 -16.27 1.73
N HIS A 122 9.28 -17.10 2.27
CA HIS A 122 9.05 -18.55 2.40
C HIS A 122 7.86 -18.91 3.30
N CYS A 123 7.28 -17.94 4.04
CA CYS A 123 6.10 -18.17 4.86
C CYS A 123 4.79 -18.16 4.07
N HIS A 124 4.83 -17.93 2.75
CA HIS A 124 3.64 -17.85 1.90
C HIS A 124 2.66 -19.01 2.09
N GLY A 125 3.14 -20.27 2.03
CA GLY A 125 2.29 -21.44 2.23
C GLY A 125 1.65 -21.49 3.61
N ARG A 126 2.42 -21.20 4.66
CA ARG A 126 1.91 -21.15 6.04
C ARG A 126 0.84 -20.07 6.23
N LEU A 127 1.00 -18.91 5.57
CA LEU A 127 -0.03 -17.86 5.59
C LEU A 127 -1.32 -18.37 4.95
N ALA A 128 -1.22 -19.02 3.80
CA ALA A 128 -2.39 -19.57 3.12
C ALA A 128 -3.11 -20.62 3.97
N ASP A 129 -2.37 -21.52 4.62
CA ASP A 129 -2.93 -22.54 5.52
C ASP A 129 -3.63 -21.93 6.74
N ILE A 130 -3.04 -20.87 7.33
CA ILE A 130 -3.59 -20.20 8.50
C ILE A 130 -4.84 -19.39 8.15
N TYR A 131 -4.82 -18.62 7.06
CA TYR A 131 -5.91 -17.70 6.71
C TYR A 131 -6.93 -18.31 5.73
N GLY A 132 -6.75 -19.58 5.34
CA GLY A 132 -7.74 -20.34 4.56
C GLY A 132 -7.84 -19.94 3.09
N GLY A 133 -6.81 -19.31 2.52
CA GLY A 133 -6.86 -18.84 1.14
C GLY A 133 -5.55 -18.25 0.62
N ALA A 134 -5.48 -18.07 -0.69
CA ALA A 134 -4.33 -17.44 -1.34
C ALA A 134 -4.22 -15.95 -0.94
N ILE A 135 -2.98 -15.47 -0.85
CA ILE A 135 -2.72 -14.04 -0.63
C ILE A 135 -3.20 -13.28 -1.87
N LEU A 136 -4.19 -12.40 -1.67
CA LEU A 136 -4.71 -11.54 -2.73
C LEU A 136 -3.65 -10.50 -3.11
N THR A 137 -3.15 -10.58 -4.34
CA THR A 137 -2.26 -9.56 -4.90
C THR A 137 -3.06 -8.64 -5.82
N LEU A 138 -2.97 -7.34 -5.59
CA LEU A 138 -3.54 -6.33 -6.49
C LEU A 138 -2.46 -5.92 -7.51
N PRO A 139 -2.50 -6.42 -8.76
CA PRO A 139 -1.55 -6.05 -9.81
C PRO A 139 -1.76 -4.59 -10.25
N MET A 140 -0.76 -4.04 -10.93
CA MET A 140 -0.88 -2.75 -11.58
C MET A 140 -1.79 -2.82 -12.80
N ILE A 141 -2.39 -1.67 -13.12
CA ILE A 141 -3.17 -1.50 -14.35
C ILE A 141 -2.20 -1.55 -15.54
N THR A 142 -2.31 -2.55 -16.40
CA THR A 142 -1.42 -2.66 -17.57
C THR A 142 -1.62 -1.46 -18.51
N VAL A 143 -0.57 -0.65 -18.69
CA VAL A 143 -0.57 0.55 -19.55
C VAL A 143 0.29 0.40 -20.81
N SER A 144 1.00 -0.72 -20.96
CA SER A 144 1.88 -1.00 -22.10
C SER A 144 1.47 -2.27 -22.83
N GLY A 145 2.00 -2.46 -24.06
CA GLY A 145 1.69 -3.64 -24.88
C GLY A 145 0.23 -3.67 -25.38
N ALA A 146 -0.22 -4.84 -25.84
CA ALA A 146 -1.53 -5.00 -26.49
C ALA A 146 -2.72 -4.64 -25.57
N ALA A 147 -2.62 -4.94 -24.28
CA ALA A 147 -3.65 -4.59 -23.29
C ALA A 147 -3.55 -3.14 -22.76
N GLY A 148 -2.48 -2.41 -23.11
CA GLY A 148 -2.14 -1.12 -22.52
C GLY A 148 -3.20 -0.03 -22.73
N GLN A 149 -3.81 0.02 -23.92
CA GLN A 149 -4.77 1.09 -24.24
C GLN A 149 -6.00 1.05 -23.33
N ALA A 150 -6.46 -0.14 -22.94
CA ALA A 150 -7.59 -0.28 -22.03
C ALA A 150 -7.23 0.24 -20.63
N GLY A 151 -6.02 -0.06 -20.14
CA GLY A 151 -5.53 0.45 -18.87
C GLY A 151 -5.34 1.96 -18.87
N VAL A 152 -4.74 2.53 -19.92
CA VAL A 152 -4.61 3.98 -20.10
C VAL A 152 -5.98 4.66 -20.05
N LYS A 153 -6.99 4.14 -20.76
CA LYS A 153 -8.37 4.65 -20.70
C LYS A 153 -8.95 4.63 -19.28
N ARG A 154 -8.67 3.57 -18.50
CA ARG A 154 -9.11 3.48 -17.10
C ARG A 154 -8.40 4.48 -16.19
N LEU A 155 -7.10 4.73 -16.40
CA LEU A 155 -6.39 5.77 -15.67
C LEU A 155 -6.90 7.17 -16.02
N ILE A 156 -7.15 7.45 -17.29
CA ILE A 156 -7.76 8.72 -17.74
C ILE A 156 -9.13 8.92 -17.08
N GLU A 157 -9.95 7.87 -17.01
CA GLU A 157 -11.25 7.90 -16.32
C GLU A 157 -11.11 8.20 -14.81
N ILE A 158 -10.10 7.63 -14.14
CA ILE A 158 -9.79 7.94 -12.74
C ILE A 158 -9.44 9.44 -12.60
N VAL A 159 -8.62 9.97 -13.50
CA VAL A 159 -8.26 11.41 -13.51
C VAL A 159 -9.49 12.27 -13.77
N ARG A 160 -10.35 11.90 -14.73
CA ARG A 160 -11.59 12.62 -15.06
C ARG A 160 -12.48 12.76 -13.83
N ARG A 161 -12.76 11.66 -13.11
CA ARG A 161 -13.60 11.70 -11.90
C ARG A 161 -13.00 12.58 -10.80
N ARG A 162 -11.68 12.62 -10.68
CA ARG A 162 -10.99 13.48 -9.71
C ARG A 162 -11.03 14.95 -10.13
N ALA A 163 -10.87 15.23 -11.42
CA ALA A 163 -10.98 16.56 -12.00
C ALA A 163 -12.39 17.13 -11.81
N GLU A 164 -13.43 16.34 -12.07
CA GLU A 164 -14.83 16.71 -11.84
C GLU A 164 -15.12 17.01 -10.38
N ALA A 165 -14.63 16.17 -9.45
CA ALA A 165 -14.75 16.43 -8.01
C ALA A 165 -14.01 17.72 -7.58
N ALA A 166 -13.03 18.18 -8.36
CA ALA A 166 -12.32 19.43 -8.18
C ALA A 166 -12.88 20.59 -9.03
N SER A 167 -14.08 20.46 -9.59
CA SER A 167 -14.76 21.47 -10.44
C SER A 167 -14.03 21.81 -11.74
N VAL A 168 -13.24 20.88 -12.28
CA VAL A 168 -12.66 20.98 -13.63
C VAL A 168 -13.61 20.27 -14.60
N ALA A 169 -14.25 21.04 -15.48
CA ALA A 169 -15.38 20.58 -16.29
C ALA A 169 -14.99 19.60 -17.41
N ALA A 170 -13.88 19.85 -18.10
CA ALA A 170 -13.34 18.95 -19.11
C ALA A 170 -11.87 18.61 -18.82
N LEU A 171 -11.43 17.40 -19.21
CA LEU A 171 -10.02 17.02 -19.09
C LEU A 171 -9.08 17.93 -19.90
N ALA A 172 -9.57 18.50 -21.01
CA ALA A 172 -8.82 19.50 -21.79
C ALA A 172 -8.52 20.78 -20.98
N ASP A 173 -9.35 21.10 -19.98
CA ASP A 173 -9.12 22.20 -19.05
C ASP A 173 -8.07 21.84 -18.00
N LEU A 174 -7.78 20.54 -17.79
CA LEU A 174 -6.70 20.09 -16.94
C LEU A 174 -5.36 20.12 -17.69
N CYS A 175 -5.26 19.45 -18.83
CA CYS A 175 -4.07 19.43 -19.69
C CYS A 175 -4.38 18.85 -21.08
N ALA A 176 -3.41 18.97 -22.00
CA ALA A 176 -3.53 18.37 -23.33
C ALA A 176 -3.67 16.83 -23.25
N PRO A 177 -4.52 16.20 -24.10
CA PRO A 177 -4.74 14.75 -24.08
C PRO A 177 -3.45 13.92 -24.16
N ASP A 178 -2.53 14.26 -25.08
CA ASP A 178 -1.26 13.55 -25.26
C ASP A 178 -0.36 13.65 -24.01
N ALA A 179 -0.41 14.79 -23.32
CA ALA A 179 0.34 14.98 -22.07
C ALA A 179 -0.26 14.12 -20.95
N LEU A 180 -1.59 14.01 -20.87
CA LEU A 180 -2.25 13.15 -19.89
C LEU A 180 -1.97 11.66 -20.16
N GLU A 181 -2.04 11.24 -21.43
CA GLU A 181 -1.70 9.88 -21.85
C GLU A 181 -0.26 9.54 -21.47
N ARG A 182 0.69 10.45 -21.73
CA ARG A 182 2.09 10.27 -21.32
C ARG A 182 2.25 10.10 -19.81
N VAL A 183 1.56 10.89 -19.00
CA VAL A 183 1.58 10.72 -17.52
C VAL A 183 0.99 9.35 -17.12
N CYS A 184 -0.08 8.90 -17.78
CA CYS A 184 -0.67 7.58 -17.55
C CYS A 184 0.32 6.46 -17.86
N LEU A 185 0.99 6.52 -19.01
CA LEU A 185 2.03 5.56 -19.40
C LEU A 185 3.18 5.53 -18.39
N LEU A 186 3.70 6.70 -18.02
CA LEU A 186 4.83 6.80 -17.09
C LEU A 186 4.49 6.45 -15.64
N SER A 187 3.21 6.49 -15.27
CA SER A 187 2.77 6.01 -13.97
C SER A 187 2.95 4.50 -13.79
N GLY A 188 3.14 3.74 -14.88
CA GLY A 188 3.21 2.28 -14.85
C GLY A 188 1.93 1.62 -14.35
N GLY A 189 0.78 2.27 -14.50
CA GLY A 189 -0.48 1.73 -13.97
C GLY A 189 -0.72 1.98 -12.49
N HIS A 190 0.21 2.61 -11.78
CA HIS A 190 0.14 2.79 -10.34
C HIS A 190 -0.55 4.13 -9.98
N PRO A 191 -1.75 4.12 -9.36
CA PRO A 191 -2.52 5.35 -9.15
C PRO A 191 -1.81 6.42 -8.32
N ARG A 192 -1.03 6.03 -7.31
CA ARG A 192 -0.26 7.01 -6.53
C ARG A 192 0.84 7.65 -7.38
N SER A 193 1.46 6.90 -8.31
CA SER A 193 2.51 7.44 -9.19
C SER A 193 1.90 8.47 -10.15
N LEU A 194 0.76 8.12 -10.76
CA LEU A 194 -0.05 8.99 -11.60
C LEU A 194 -0.36 10.33 -10.91
N PHE A 195 -0.90 10.29 -9.69
CA PHE A 195 -1.24 11.51 -8.96
C PHE A 195 -0.02 12.25 -8.40
N THR A 196 1.08 11.58 -8.10
CA THR A 196 2.34 12.25 -7.75
C THR A 196 2.88 13.06 -8.92
N LEU A 197 2.85 12.52 -10.14
CA LEU A 197 3.27 13.24 -11.35
C LEU A 197 2.38 14.44 -11.63
N LEU A 198 1.04 14.25 -11.63
CA LEU A 198 0.09 15.33 -11.83
C LEU A 198 0.22 16.43 -10.77
N ARG A 199 0.29 16.04 -9.49
CA ARG A 199 0.50 17.00 -8.39
C ARG A 199 1.79 17.77 -8.57
N SER A 200 2.89 17.10 -8.94
CA SER A 200 4.16 17.79 -9.16
C SER A 200 4.12 18.78 -10.32
N ALA A 201 3.26 18.56 -11.33
CA ALA A 201 3.03 19.53 -12.39
C ALA A 201 2.14 20.70 -11.94
N ILE A 202 1.08 20.42 -11.16
CA ILE A 202 0.19 21.43 -10.59
C ILE A 202 0.96 22.37 -9.66
N ASP A 203 1.79 21.83 -8.76
CA ASP A 203 2.59 22.60 -7.81
C ASP A 203 3.60 23.56 -8.50
N ARG A 204 3.82 23.42 -9.82
CA ARG A 204 4.71 24.25 -10.66
C ARG A 204 3.98 25.17 -11.63
N SER A 205 2.66 25.09 -11.70
CA SER A 205 1.86 25.87 -12.62
C SER A 205 1.18 27.00 -11.87
N ASP A 206 1.08 28.17 -12.51
CA ASP A 206 0.32 29.31 -11.98
C ASP A 206 -1.20 29.14 -12.15
N GLY A 207 -1.62 28.09 -12.87
CA GLY A 207 -3.02 27.81 -13.14
C GLY A 207 -3.23 26.62 -14.09
N LEU A 208 -4.50 26.39 -14.42
CA LEU A 208 -4.95 25.41 -15.40
C LEU A 208 -5.31 26.11 -16.73
N PRO A 209 -5.20 25.43 -17.89
CA PRO A 209 -4.66 24.07 -18.07
C PRO A 209 -3.14 24.00 -17.87
N LEU A 210 -2.65 22.85 -17.41
CA LEU A 210 -1.23 22.57 -17.28
C LEU A 210 -0.57 22.55 -18.66
N GLN A 211 0.50 23.33 -18.81
CA GLN A 211 1.30 23.34 -20.02
C GLN A 211 2.10 22.02 -20.14
N THR A 212 2.19 21.48 -21.37
CA THR A 212 2.96 20.26 -21.65
C THR A 212 4.40 20.36 -21.14
N GLN A 213 5.06 21.51 -21.27
CA GLN A 213 6.43 21.71 -20.78
C GLN A 213 6.52 21.62 -19.25
N THR A 214 5.49 22.08 -18.52
CA THR A 214 5.43 21.96 -17.05
C THR A 214 5.29 20.51 -16.61
N ILE A 215 4.48 19.73 -17.33
CA ILE A 215 4.33 18.28 -17.11
C ILE A 215 5.65 17.55 -17.38
N GLU A 216 6.32 17.82 -18.50
CA GLU A 216 7.62 17.21 -18.81
C GLU A 216 8.69 17.54 -17.77
N ARG A 217 8.73 18.79 -17.28
CA ARG A 217 9.64 19.17 -16.20
C ARG A 217 9.34 18.42 -14.90
N ALA A 218 8.07 18.23 -14.57
CA ALA A 218 7.67 17.46 -13.40
C ALA A 218 8.08 15.98 -13.53
N ILE A 219 7.88 15.37 -14.70
CA ILE A 219 8.34 14.02 -15.03
C ILE A 219 9.85 13.89 -14.83
N LEU A 220 10.64 14.75 -15.48
CA LEU A 220 12.10 14.67 -15.44
C LEU A 220 12.65 14.88 -14.03
N GLN A 221 12.04 15.74 -13.22
CA GLN A 221 12.44 15.90 -11.83
C GLN A 221 12.12 14.64 -11.02
N GLN A 222 10.91 14.08 -11.14
CA GLN A 222 10.56 12.87 -10.40
C GLN A 222 11.45 11.68 -10.82
N ALA A 223 11.74 11.55 -12.11
CA ALA A 223 12.71 10.58 -12.61
C ALA A 223 14.10 10.80 -11.99
N SER A 224 14.61 12.03 -12.00
CA SER A 224 15.89 12.36 -11.38
C SER A 224 15.94 11.95 -9.90
N GLU A 225 14.89 12.23 -9.11
CA GLU A 225 14.82 11.80 -7.70
C GLU A 225 14.85 10.27 -7.54
N PHE A 226 14.13 9.54 -8.39
CA PHE A 226 14.18 8.06 -8.42
C PHE A 226 15.60 7.56 -8.70
N GLY A 227 16.31 8.19 -9.65
CA GLY A 227 17.65 7.79 -10.06
C GLY A 227 18.75 8.03 -9.02
N LYS A 228 18.60 9.02 -8.13
CA LYS A 228 19.67 9.50 -7.22
C LYS A 228 20.23 8.42 -6.29
N SER A 229 19.40 7.48 -5.85
CA SER A 229 19.78 6.47 -4.85
C SER A 229 20.23 5.14 -5.45
N LEU A 230 20.16 5.00 -6.78
CA LEU A 230 20.45 3.75 -7.47
C LEU A 230 21.96 3.62 -7.78
N SER A 231 22.56 2.51 -7.34
CA SER A 231 23.92 2.13 -7.74
C SER A 231 23.97 1.58 -9.18
N GLU A 232 25.14 1.55 -9.81
CA GLU A 232 25.31 0.95 -11.15
C GLU A 232 24.90 -0.53 -11.21
N GLN A 233 25.11 -1.27 -10.12
CA GLN A 233 24.65 -2.66 -10.01
C GLN A 233 23.12 -2.75 -9.99
N GLN A 234 22.45 -1.87 -9.23
CA GLN A 234 20.99 -1.81 -9.19
C GLN A 234 20.40 -1.39 -10.54
N TRP A 235 21.03 -0.45 -11.24
CA TRP A 235 20.67 -0.10 -12.61
C TRP A 235 20.72 -1.29 -13.56
N THR A 236 21.79 -2.07 -13.49
CA THR A 236 21.96 -3.29 -14.30
C THR A 236 20.87 -4.30 -13.98
N ALA A 237 20.57 -4.51 -12.70
CA ALA A 237 19.50 -5.41 -12.26
C ALA A 237 18.10 -4.95 -12.71
N LEU A 238 17.80 -3.65 -12.65
CA LEU A 238 16.53 -3.10 -13.15
C LEU A 238 16.38 -3.28 -14.66
N LYS A 239 17.47 -3.05 -15.42
CA LYS A 239 17.47 -3.34 -16.87
C LYS A 239 17.24 -4.81 -17.16
N GLN A 240 17.79 -5.72 -16.35
CA GLN A 240 17.53 -7.15 -16.47
C GLN A 240 16.05 -7.49 -16.22
N VAL A 241 15.43 -6.92 -15.19
CA VAL A 241 13.99 -7.09 -14.91
C VAL A 241 13.16 -6.56 -16.09
N HIS A 242 13.47 -5.37 -16.59
CA HIS A 242 12.81 -4.78 -17.75
C HIS A 242 12.90 -5.70 -18.98
N SER A 243 14.09 -6.14 -19.36
CA SER A 243 14.28 -6.98 -20.55
C SER A 243 13.60 -8.34 -20.44
N ASN A 244 13.63 -8.97 -19.26
CA ASN A 244 13.18 -10.35 -19.10
C ASN A 244 11.73 -10.48 -18.62
N ARG A 245 11.12 -9.39 -18.15
CA ARG A 245 9.78 -9.33 -17.54
C ARG A 245 9.57 -10.24 -16.33
N LYS A 246 10.65 -10.59 -15.62
CA LYS A 246 10.69 -11.64 -14.59
C LYS A 246 11.26 -11.11 -13.26
N PRO A 247 10.94 -11.77 -12.14
CA PRO A 247 11.59 -11.49 -10.86
C PRO A 247 13.10 -11.61 -10.91
N LEU A 248 13.80 -10.80 -10.11
CA LEU A 248 15.24 -10.92 -9.91
C LEU A 248 15.54 -12.06 -8.93
N THR A 249 16.12 -13.16 -9.41
CA THR A 249 16.29 -14.41 -8.64
C THR A 249 17.67 -14.62 -8.00
N GLY A 250 18.62 -13.68 -8.17
CA GLY A 250 19.99 -13.79 -7.62
C GLY A 250 20.33 -12.80 -6.50
N ASP A 251 19.47 -11.82 -6.25
CA ASP A 251 19.68 -10.81 -5.21
C ASP A 251 18.33 -10.47 -4.54
N PRO A 252 17.92 -11.27 -3.54
CA PRO A 252 16.65 -11.08 -2.86
C PRO A 252 16.53 -9.72 -2.15
N ALA A 253 17.65 -9.15 -1.69
CA ALA A 253 17.66 -7.87 -1.00
C ALA A 253 17.38 -6.71 -1.95
N SER A 254 18.04 -6.69 -3.11
CA SER A 254 17.73 -5.72 -4.18
C SER A 254 16.32 -5.93 -4.71
N TRP A 255 15.89 -7.18 -4.93
CA TRP A 255 14.53 -7.47 -5.39
C TRP A 255 13.48 -6.89 -4.44
N MET A 256 13.63 -7.12 -3.13
CA MET A 256 12.71 -6.58 -2.14
C MET A 256 12.73 -5.05 -2.10
N THR A 257 13.93 -4.46 -2.24
CA THR A 257 14.07 -3.00 -2.34
C THR A 257 13.35 -2.45 -3.57
N PHE A 258 13.43 -3.12 -4.72
CA PHE A 258 12.77 -2.69 -5.94
C PHE A 258 11.25 -2.70 -5.82
N LEU A 259 10.69 -3.72 -5.17
CA LEU A 259 9.25 -3.79 -4.92
C LEU A 259 8.80 -2.71 -3.92
N ARG A 260 9.50 -2.57 -2.79
CA ARG A 260 9.13 -1.62 -1.72
C ARG A 260 9.22 -0.16 -2.18
N GLU A 261 10.32 0.18 -2.85
CA GLU A 261 10.57 1.54 -3.32
C GLU A 261 9.89 1.83 -4.67
N ARG A 262 9.12 0.87 -5.21
CA ARG A 262 8.37 0.96 -6.47
C ARG A 262 9.26 1.25 -7.68
N TYR A 263 10.47 0.69 -7.69
CA TYR A 263 11.29 0.61 -8.89
C TYR A 263 10.80 -0.47 -9.84
N VAL A 264 10.05 -1.46 -9.34
CA VAL A 264 9.44 -2.54 -10.10
C VAL A 264 7.98 -2.68 -9.72
N TYR A 265 7.14 -2.97 -10.70
CA TYR A 265 5.72 -3.23 -10.56
C TYR A 265 5.38 -4.66 -11.00
N ALA A 266 4.40 -5.25 -10.33
CA ALA A 266 3.78 -6.51 -10.71
C ALA A 266 2.51 -6.23 -11.51
N TYR A 267 2.33 -6.94 -12.61
CA TYR A 267 1.16 -6.88 -13.48
C TYR A 267 0.60 -8.30 -13.63
N TYR A 268 -0.68 -8.39 -13.97
CA TYR A 268 -1.32 -9.68 -14.21
C TYR A 268 -1.37 -9.98 -15.70
N ASP A 269 -0.98 -11.20 -16.04
CA ASP A 269 -1.13 -11.80 -17.35
C ASP A 269 -2.36 -12.70 -17.32
N SER A 270 -3.42 -12.28 -18.02
CA SER A 270 -4.66 -13.06 -18.12
C SER A 270 -4.52 -14.31 -18.98
N GLU A 271 -3.52 -14.38 -19.88
CA GLU A 271 -3.32 -15.54 -20.75
C GLU A 271 -2.59 -16.66 -20.01
N ASN A 272 -1.59 -16.30 -19.19
CA ASN A 272 -0.78 -17.27 -18.43
C ASN A 272 -1.21 -17.41 -16.96
N GLU A 273 -2.32 -16.77 -16.55
CA GLU A 273 -2.85 -16.72 -15.18
C GLU A 273 -1.77 -16.44 -14.11
N GLY A 274 -0.88 -15.49 -14.40
CA GLY A 274 0.32 -15.28 -13.61
C GLY A 274 0.72 -13.81 -13.46
N LEU A 275 1.67 -13.56 -12.58
CA LEU A 275 2.29 -12.24 -12.44
C LEU A 275 3.53 -12.13 -13.31
N TRP A 276 3.63 -11.01 -14.03
CA TRP A 276 4.86 -10.57 -14.67
C TRP A 276 5.30 -9.24 -14.09
N TYR A 277 6.56 -8.88 -14.29
CA TYR A 277 7.17 -7.73 -13.62
C TYR A 277 7.85 -6.82 -14.63
N ASP A 278 7.74 -5.53 -14.41
CA ASP A 278 8.49 -4.52 -15.18
C ASP A 278 9.03 -3.47 -14.23
N TRP A 279 10.10 -2.79 -14.63
CA TRP A 279 10.48 -1.58 -13.95
C TRP A 279 9.34 -0.55 -13.99
N ASN A 280 9.35 0.37 -13.03
CA ASN A 280 8.54 1.56 -13.11
C ASN A 280 9.00 2.38 -14.33
N PRO A 281 8.14 2.68 -15.32
CA PRO A 281 8.55 3.35 -16.56
C PRO A 281 9.26 4.70 -16.33
N LEU A 282 9.00 5.36 -15.20
CA LEU A 282 9.69 6.59 -14.80
C LEU A 282 11.21 6.39 -14.62
N VAL A 283 11.65 5.17 -14.30
CA VAL A 283 13.07 4.79 -14.25
C VAL A 283 13.74 4.93 -15.62
N GLY A 284 13.00 4.72 -16.71
CA GLY A 284 13.51 4.92 -18.08
C GLY A 284 13.74 6.38 -18.46
N GLU A 285 13.15 7.33 -17.72
CA GLU A 285 13.28 8.77 -17.97
C GLU A 285 14.46 9.41 -17.22
N VAL A 286 15.21 8.62 -16.43
CA VAL A 286 16.36 9.12 -15.67
C VAL A 286 17.51 9.44 -16.61
N ARG A 287 17.89 10.71 -16.68
CA ARG A 287 19.08 11.16 -17.42
C ARG A 287 20.34 10.90 -16.58
N ARG A 288 21.20 9.97 -17.02
CA ARG A 288 22.47 9.69 -16.34
C ARG A 288 23.58 10.61 -16.86
N PRO A 289 24.50 11.12 -16.01
CA PRO A 289 25.57 12.03 -16.44
C PRO A 289 26.42 11.52 -17.62
N ALA A 290 26.60 10.19 -17.73
CA ALA A 290 27.34 9.58 -18.84
C ALA A 290 26.60 9.66 -20.20
N GLU A 291 25.29 9.92 -20.21
CA GLU A 291 24.45 10.00 -21.42
C GLU A 291 24.24 11.44 -21.91
N VAL A 292 24.70 12.45 -21.14
CA VAL A 292 24.54 13.88 -21.46
C VAL A 292 25.67 14.42 -22.35
N ASN A 293 26.73 13.63 -22.59
CA ASN A 293 27.89 14.03 -23.42
C ASN A 293 27.87 13.51 -24.87
N LEU A 294 26.69 13.15 -25.41
CA LEU A 294 26.55 12.68 -26.80
C LEU A 294 25.44 13.42 -27.61
N LEU A 295 25.05 14.63 -27.19
CA LEU A 295 24.26 15.58 -27.97
C LEU A 295 24.98 16.92 -28.05
#